data_AF-A0A7Y8I2J3-F1
#
_entry.id   AF-A0A7Y8I2J3-F1
#
_cell.length_a   1.000
_cell.length_b   1.000
_cell.length_c   1.000
_cell.angle_alpha   90.00
_cell.angle_beta   90.00
_cell.angle_gamma   90.00
#
_symmetry.space_group_name_H-M   'P 1'
#
loop_
_entity.id
_entity.type
_entity.pdbx_description
1 polymer ?
#
loop_
_entity_poly.entity_id
_entity_poly.type
_entity_poly.pdbx_seq_one_letter_code
_entity_poly.pdbx_strand_id
1 'polypeptide(L)'
;TSIARTHEEVLELQRRGERNIYEFDIYKNKEFTRVGPLGLSLRKADTKRRSYQLKFRVDDQELEKKNVNLFEPIMISPGGSAQPLQLVVNEITKDRVRGYISEPKVKPALARSNSQQVPALQTRQ
;
A
#
# COMPACT_ATOMS: atom_id res chain seq x y z
N THR A 1 -24.54 -11.94 3.66
CA THR A 1 -23.94 -13.26 3.36
C THR A 1 -22.53 -13.27 3.90
N SER A 2 -22.18 -14.33 4.61
CA SER A 2 -21.09 -14.41 5.58
C SER A 2 -19.70 -14.23 4.97
N ILE A 3 -18.88 -13.45 5.67
CA ILE A 3 -17.54 -13.00 5.31
C ILE A 3 -16.56 -14.13 5.66
N ALA A 4 -16.10 -14.86 4.64
CA ALA A 4 -15.04 -15.85 4.79
C ALA A 4 -13.67 -15.18 4.60
N ARG A 5 -12.93 -15.09 5.71
CA ARG A 5 -11.49 -14.81 5.72
C ARG A 5 -10.78 -15.99 5.08
N THR A 6 -10.32 -15.87 3.84
CA THR A 6 -9.49 -16.91 3.27
C THR A 6 -8.44 -16.31 2.36
N HIS A 7 -7.23 -16.84 2.51
CA HIS A 7 -6.04 -16.69 1.67
C HIS A 7 -6.33 -16.75 0.14
N GLU A 8 -7.50 -17.27 -0.24
CA GLU A 8 -8.01 -17.33 -1.61
C GLU A 8 -8.24 -15.94 -2.25
N GLU A 9 -8.70 -14.93 -1.50
CA GLU A 9 -8.88 -13.57 -2.06
C GLU A 9 -7.53 -12.91 -2.36
N VAL A 10 -6.50 -13.22 -1.57
CA VAL A 10 -5.11 -12.76 -1.81
C VAL A 10 -4.59 -13.35 -3.13
N LEU A 11 -4.88 -14.63 -3.39
CA LEU A 11 -4.52 -15.33 -4.64
C LEU A 11 -5.34 -14.85 -5.84
N GLU A 12 -6.59 -14.46 -5.66
CA GLU A 12 -7.43 -13.87 -6.73
C GLU A 12 -7.00 -12.46 -7.12
N LEU A 13 -6.59 -11.63 -6.15
CA LEU A 13 -6.00 -10.31 -6.42
C LEU A 13 -4.65 -10.44 -7.13
N GLN A 14 -3.83 -11.43 -6.75
CA GLN A 14 -2.57 -11.73 -7.43
C GLN A 14 -2.80 -12.24 -8.86
N ARG A 15 -3.85 -13.06 -9.09
CA ARG A 15 -4.23 -13.56 -10.42
C ARG A 15 -4.81 -12.51 -11.37
N ARG A 16 -5.30 -11.37 -10.88
CA ARG A 16 -5.68 -10.23 -11.75
C ARG A 16 -4.49 -9.47 -12.34
N GLY A 17 -3.25 -9.73 -11.90
CA GLY A 17 -2.03 -9.30 -12.61
C GLY A 17 -1.71 -7.79 -12.61
N GLU A 18 -2.48 -6.97 -11.89
CA GLU A 18 -2.35 -5.51 -11.89
C GLU A 18 -1.70 -4.94 -10.62
N ARG A 19 -1.48 -5.74 -9.57
CA ARG A 19 -0.97 -5.27 -8.26
C ARG A 19 0.02 -6.26 -7.64
N ASN A 20 1.11 -5.77 -7.05
CA ASN A 20 2.03 -6.57 -6.25
C ASN A 20 1.49 -6.67 -4.83
N ILE A 21 1.43 -7.89 -4.28
CA ILE A 21 0.95 -8.13 -2.93
C ILE A 21 2.12 -8.54 -2.04
N TYR A 22 2.30 -7.83 -0.93
CA TYR A 22 3.33 -8.11 0.08
C TYR A 22 2.64 -8.42 1.41
N GLU A 23 2.59 -9.69 1.78
CA GLU A 23 2.08 -10.11 3.09
C GLU A 23 3.09 -9.78 4.20
N PHE A 24 2.60 -9.45 5.40
CA PHE A 24 3.44 -9.19 6.55
C PHE A 24 2.88 -9.77 7.85
N ASP A 25 3.80 -10.19 8.70
CA ASP A 25 3.60 -10.53 10.11
C ASP A 25 4.63 -9.72 10.89
N ILE A 26 4.17 -8.71 11.64
CA ILE A 26 5.06 -7.85 12.42
C ILE A 26 4.67 -7.87 13.89
N TYR A 27 5.69 -7.99 14.74
CA TYR A 27 5.55 -7.87 16.18
C TYR A 27 5.62 -6.40 16.61
N LYS A 28 5.06 -6.13 17.79
CA LYS A 28 5.10 -4.82 18.42
C LYS A 28 6.54 -4.47 18.76
N ASN A 29 7.14 -3.62 17.94
CA ASN A 29 8.52 -3.19 18.11
C ASN A 29 8.70 -1.74 17.65
N LYS A 30 9.72 -1.07 18.19
CA LYS A 30 10.08 0.30 17.81
C LYS A 30 10.81 0.36 16.48
N GLU A 31 11.41 -0.74 16.06
CA GLU A 31 12.14 -0.89 14.81
C GLU A 31 11.18 -1.01 13.63
N PHE A 32 11.65 -0.60 12.45
CA PHE A 32 10.91 -0.74 11.21
C PHE A 32 11.29 -2.05 10.53
N THR A 33 10.30 -2.89 10.27
CA THR A 33 10.43 -4.08 9.43
C THR A 33 10.16 -3.68 7.99
N ARG A 34 11.08 -4.00 7.08
CA ARG A 34 10.92 -3.70 5.66
C ARG A 34 9.91 -4.68 5.03
N VAL A 35 8.82 -4.15 4.48
CA VAL A 35 7.78 -4.91 3.78
C VAL A 35 7.50 -4.22 2.45
N GLY A 36 7.98 -4.82 1.35
CA GLY A 36 7.94 -4.19 0.03
C GLY A 36 8.71 -2.86 0.02
N PRO A 37 8.13 -1.76 -0.51
CA PRO A 37 8.77 -0.44 -0.52
C PRO A 37 8.62 0.33 0.82
N LEU A 38 7.87 -0.20 1.79
CA LEU A 38 7.57 0.47 3.05
C LEU A 38 8.34 -0.14 4.22
N GLY A 39 8.75 0.69 5.19
CA GLY A 39 9.13 0.22 6.52
C GLY A 39 7.91 0.27 7.43
N LEU A 40 7.49 -0.83 8.06
CA LEU A 40 6.37 -0.88 9.00
C LEU A 40 6.83 -1.10 10.44
N SER A 41 6.19 -0.44 11.39
CA SER A 41 6.46 -0.59 12.82
C SER A 41 5.14 -0.55 13.60
N LEU A 42 4.84 -1.64 14.30
CA LEU A 42 3.65 -1.73 15.16
C LEU A 42 3.94 -1.06 16.51
N ARG A 43 3.27 0.07 16.77
CA ARG A 43 3.42 0.82 18.03
C ARG A 43 2.48 0.32 19.11
N LYS A 44 1.24 0.01 18.74
CA LYS A 44 0.21 -0.46 19.66
C LYS A 44 -0.75 -1.39 18.94
N ALA A 45 -1.16 -2.46 19.62
CA ALA A 45 -2.24 -3.32 19.20
C ALA A 45 -3.25 -3.44 20.35
N ASP A 46 -4.53 -3.26 20.06
CA ASP A 46 -5.63 -3.38 21.00
C ASP A 46 -6.64 -4.39 20.45
N THR A 47 -6.54 -5.63 20.91
CA THR A 47 -7.43 -6.72 20.48
C THR A 47 -8.86 -6.52 20.95
N LYS A 48 -9.07 -5.85 22.09
CA LYS A 48 -10.40 -5.59 22.66
C LYS A 48 -11.17 -4.58 21.82
N ARG A 49 -10.50 -3.51 21.38
CA ARG A 49 -11.06 -2.48 20.51
C ARG A 49 -10.90 -2.77 19.02
N ARG A 50 -10.24 -3.88 18.66
CA ARG A 50 -9.89 -4.25 17.27
C ARG A 50 -9.19 -3.11 16.53
N SER A 51 -8.35 -2.38 17.24
CA SER A 51 -7.64 -1.21 16.71
C SER A 51 -6.15 -1.28 16.95
N TYR A 52 -5.39 -0.59 16.11
CA TYR A 52 -3.94 -0.59 16.17
C TYR A 52 -3.36 0.79 15.85
N GLN A 53 -2.10 0.96 16.22
CA GLN A 53 -1.29 2.12 15.88
C GLN A 53 -0.06 1.63 15.15
N LEU A 54 0.11 2.10 13.92
CA LEU A 54 1.17 1.67 13.03
C LEU A 54 1.91 2.89 12.51
N LYS A 55 3.23 2.83 12.58
CA LYS A 55 4.13 3.82 12.02
C LYS A 55 4.71 3.22 10.74
N PHE A 56 4.78 3.99 9.68
CA PHE A 56 5.36 3.55 8.42
C PHE A 56 6.31 4.60 7.86
N ARG A 57 7.35 4.14 7.19
CA ARG A 57 8.32 4.98 6.50
C ARG A 57 8.25 4.70 4.99
N VAL A 58 8.11 5.76 4.21
CA VAL A 58 8.06 5.75 2.75
C VAL A 58 9.09 6.75 2.23
N ASP A 59 10.03 6.29 1.40
CA ASP A 59 11.19 7.07 0.93
C ASP A 59 11.98 7.68 2.10
N ASP A 60 11.75 8.95 2.43
CA ASP A 60 12.32 9.63 3.58
C ASP A 60 11.28 10.20 4.56
N GLN A 61 9.99 9.95 4.32
CA GLN A 61 8.91 10.41 5.17
C GLN A 61 8.47 9.32 6.15
N GLU A 62 8.44 9.66 7.44
CA GLU A 62 7.79 8.85 8.46
C GLU A 62 6.37 9.36 8.73
N LEU A 63 5.42 8.45 8.65
CA LEU A 63 4.01 8.70 8.89
C LEU A 63 3.50 7.78 10.00
N GLU A 64 2.54 8.27 10.78
CA GLU A 64 1.94 7.51 11.86
C GLU A 64 0.42 7.50 11.71
N LYS A 65 -0.18 6.31 11.80
CA LYS A 65 -1.63 6.15 11.86
C LYS A 65 -2.02 5.55 13.19
N LYS A 66 -2.89 6.25 13.90
CA LYS A 66 -3.36 5.89 15.23
C LYS A 66 -4.82 5.45 15.16
N ASN A 67 -5.17 4.46 15.97
CA ASN A 67 -6.55 3.97 16.14
C ASN A 67 -7.17 3.49 14.83
N VAL A 68 -6.38 2.84 13.97
CA VAL A 68 -6.89 2.23 12.74
C VAL A 68 -7.62 0.95 13.11
N ASN A 69 -8.77 0.71 12.49
CA ASN A 69 -9.57 -0.48 12.74
C ASN A 69 -9.07 -1.67 11.90
N LEU A 70 -9.36 -2.87 12.38
CA LEU A 70 -9.17 -4.10 11.61
C LEU A 70 -9.96 -4.02 10.29
N PHE A 71 -9.38 -4.54 9.20
CA PHE A 71 -9.93 -4.52 7.84
C PHE A 71 -10.08 -3.14 7.20
N GLU A 72 -9.57 -2.08 7.84
CA GLU A 72 -9.60 -0.75 7.25
C GLU A 72 -8.39 -0.56 6.31
N PRO A 73 -8.61 -0.20 5.02
CA PRO A 73 -7.54 0.03 4.08
C PRO A 73 -6.88 1.39 4.31
N ILE A 74 -5.60 1.39 4.67
CA ILE A 74 -4.79 2.61 4.76
C ILE A 74 -4.23 2.90 3.38
N MET A 75 -4.64 4.04 2.80
CA MET A 75 -4.07 4.56 1.55
C MET A 75 -2.80 5.36 1.86
N ILE A 76 -1.69 4.97 1.25
CA ILE A 76 -0.37 5.60 1.43
C ILE A 76 0.10 6.05 0.05
N SER A 77 0.35 7.35 -0.12
CA SER A 77 0.87 7.89 -1.38
C SER A 77 2.34 8.22 -1.22
N PRO A 78 3.27 7.40 -1.78
CA PRO A 78 4.67 7.80 -1.90
C PRO A 78 4.77 9.09 -2.71
N GLY A 79 5.62 10.02 -2.29
CA GLY A 79 5.86 11.27 -3.03
C GLY A 79 6.41 10.97 -4.43
N GLY A 80 5.56 11.03 -5.45
CA GLY A 80 5.92 10.75 -6.84
C GLY A 80 5.18 9.57 -7.49
N SER A 81 4.42 8.79 -6.71
CA SER A 81 3.58 7.72 -7.28
C SER A 81 2.20 8.23 -7.70
N ALA A 82 1.78 7.91 -8.94
CA ALA A 82 0.47 8.29 -9.46
C ALA A 82 -0.70 7.53 -8.81
N GLN A 83 -0.42 6.45 -8.10
CA GLN A 83 -1.41 5.57 -7.48
C GLN A 83 -1.01 5.30 -6.02
N PRO A 84 -1.95 5.36 -5.05
CA PRO A 84 -1.66 5.06 -3.66
C PRO A 84 -1.45 3.56 -3.44
N LEU A 85 -0.50 3.22 -2.57
CA LEU A 85 -0.36 1.91 -1.94
C LEU A 85 -1.55 1.70 -1.00
N GLN A 86 -2.03 0.46 -0.90
CA GLN A 86 -3.06 0.09 0.06
C GLN A 86 -2.48 -0.88 1.08
N LEU A 87 -2.60 -0.57 2.37
CA LEU A 87 -2.24 -1.47 3.46
C LEU A 87 -3.50 -1.93 4.16
N VAL A 88 -3.69 -3.24 4.29
CA VAL A 88 -4.83 -3.83 4.99
C VAL A 88 -4.32 -4.76 6.08
N VAL A 89 -4.81 -4.57 7.31
CA VAL A 89 -4.57 -5.49 8.43
C VAL A 89 -5.79 -6.38 8.60
N ASN A 90 -5.62 -7.68 8.45
CA ASN A 90 -6.68 -8.68 8.52
C ASN A 90 -6.74 -9.41 9.88
N GLU A 91 -5.62 -9.40 10.62
CA GLU A 91 -5.53 -9.98 11.96
C GLU A 91 -4.77 -9.06 12.93
N ILE A 92 -5.31 -8.90 14.15
CA ILE A 92 -4.65 -8.23 15.26
C ILE A 92 -4.63 -9.19 16.44
N THR A 93 -3.46 -9.31 17.06
CA THR A 93 -3.28 -10.02 18.32
C THR A 93 -2.70 -9.07 19.37
N LYS A 94 -2.39 -9.58 20.57
CA LYS A 94 -1.89 -8.77 21.69
C LYS A 94 -0.58 -8.03 21.35
N ASP A 95 0.31 -8.68 20.61
CA ASP A 95 1.67 -8.21 20.37
C ASP A 95 2.13 -8.33 18.91
N ARG A 96 1.24 -8.73 17.98
CA ARG A 96 1.53 -8.78 16.55
C ARG A 96 0.30 -8.42 15.71
N VAL A 97 0.53 -7.96 14.49
CA VAL A 97 -0.49 -7.76 13.46
C VAL A 97 -0.09 -8.47 12.18
N ARG A 98 -1.09 -8.95 11.45
CA ARG A 98 -0.91 -9.53 10.11
C ARG A 98 -1.75 -8.78 9.11
N GLY A 99 -1.24 -8.73 7.89
CA GLY A 99 -1.90 -8.02 6.81
C GLY A 99 -1.14 -8.17 5.51
N TYR A 100 -1.52 -7.34 4.56
CA TYR A 100 -0.86 -7.25 3.27
C TYR A 100 -0.82 -5.81 2.77
N ILE A 101 0.22 -5.50 2.00
CA ILE A 101 0.33 -4.29 1.22
C ILE A 101 0.06 -4.64 -0.23
N SER A 102 -0.89 -3.95 -0.83
CA SER A 102 -1.16 -3.98 -2.26
C SER A 102 -0.54 -2.75 -2.90
N GLU A 103 0.51 -2.97 -3.68
CA GLU A 103 1.13 -1.96 -4.52
C GLU A 103 0.55 -2.03 -5.94
N PRO A 104 0.05 -0.91 -6.48
CA PRO A 104 -0.38 -0.86 -7.87
C PRO A 104 0.83 -1.05 -8.78
N LYS A 105 0.79 -2.05 -9.66
CA LYS A 105 1.80 -2.22 -10.71
C LYS A 105 1.52 -1.12 -11.73
N VAL A 106 2.16 0.03 -11.55
CA VAL A 106 2.15 1.07 -12.56
C VAL A 106 2.79 0.44 -13.79
N LYS A 107 1.98 -0.01 -14.75
CA LYS A 107 2.48 -0.16 -16.12
C LYS A 107 3.02 1.23 -16.44
N PRO A 108 4.28 1.40 -16.88
CA PRO A 108 4.69 2.68 -17.42
C PRO A 108 3.69 2.97 -18.53
N ALA A 109 2.71 3.82 -18.23
CA ALA A 109 1.96 4.51 -19.24
C ALA A 109 3.04 5.29 -19.95
N LEU A 110 3.42 4.78 -21.12
CA LEU A 110 4.24 5.42 -22.14
C LEU A 110 4.27 6.91 -21.85
N ALA A 111 5.44 7.36 -21.43
CA ALA A 111 5.74 8.77 -21.26
C ALA A 111 5.01 9.54 -22.36
N ARG A 112 4.12 10.43 -21.92
CA ARG A 112 3.37 11.42 -22.71
C ARG A 112 3.94 11.59 -24.12
N SER A 113 3.45 10.80 -25.07
CA SER A 113 3.71 10.99 -26.49
C SER A 113 2.44 11.52 -27.12
N ASN A 114 1.98 12.68 -26.66
CA ASN A 114 0.96 13.44 -27.39
C ASN A 114 1.16 14.95 -27.19
N SER A 115 2.36 15.40 -27.54
CA SER A 115 2.58 16.75 -28.03
C SER A 115 3.40 16.64 -29.30
N GLN A 116 2.82 16.02 -30.33
CA GLN A 116 3.14 16.41 -31.70
C GLN A 116 2.56 17.81 -31.91
N GLN A 117 3.24 18.80 -31.32
CA GLN A 117 3.22 20.14 -31.88
C GLN A 117 3.88 19.99 -33.24
N VAL A 118 3.08 19.97 -34.30
CA VAL A 118 3.59 20.18 -35.66
C VAL A 118 4.09 21.63 -35.71
N PRO A 119 5.40 21.90 -35.86
CA PRO A 119 5.83 23.21 -36.28
C PRO A 119 5.62 23.25 -37.79
N ALA A 120 4.51 23.83 -38.24
CA ALA A 120 4.38 24.23 -39.63
C ALA A 120 5.31 25.43 -39.84
N LEU A 121 6.56 25.13 -40.20
CA LEU A 121 7.51 26.09 -40.75
C LEU A 121 6.94 26.65 -42.07
N GLN A 122 6.81 27.96 -42.06
CA GLN A 122 6.55 28.90 -43.14
C GLN A 122 7.36 28.60 -44.42
N THR A 123 6.71 28.57 -45.59
CA THR A 123 7.33 28.86 -46.91
C THR A 123 6.20 29.31 -47.86
N ARG A 124 6.03 30.62 -48.08
CA ARG A 124 6.36 31.36 -49.33
C ARG A 124 6.01 30.60 -50.62
N GLN A 125 4.98 31.05 -51.34
CA GLN A 125 5.01 31.89 -52.55
C GLN A 125 3.58 32.06 -53.07
#